data_AF-A0AAN8KJP0-F1
#
_entry.id   AF-A0AAN8KJP0-F1
#
_cell.length_a   1.000
_cell.length_b   1.000
_cell.length_c   1.000
_cell.angle_alpha   90.00
_cell.angle_beta   90.00
_cell.angle_gamma   90.00
#
_symmetry.space_group_name_H-M   'P 1'
#
loop_
_entity.id
_entity.type
_entity.pdbx_description
1 polymer ?
#
loop_
_entity_poly.entity_id
_entity_poly.type
_entity_poly.pdbx_seq_one_letter_code
_entity_poly.pdbx_strand_id
1 'polypeptide(L)'
;MKLHGIHNQASVGFLSLMESLRYCKVGAFLKSPKFPIWILGSETHLSVFFAKEMCLVAPESPSEQARRVFQTFDPEDNGFIPDSLLEEVMKALDLVSEPEYYVNLMKSTLDPEGLGIVLLAPFLLEFFPDQDTGIPDSFPVYHYNGLKQSNHNERVEYVQGTALVLGFEDPMVRTDDTPVKRCLQTKWPYIELLWTTERSPSLN
;
A
#
# COMPACT_ATOMS: atom_id res chain seq x y z
N MET A 1 19.87 18.32 -0.12
CA MET A 1 18.84 18.08 0.92
C MET A 1 18.05 16.85 0.48
N LYS A 2 18.10 15.73 1.22
CA LYS A 2 17.26 14.56 0.93
C LYS A 2 16.02 14.62 1.83
N LEU A 3 14.83 14.57 1.24
CA LEU A 3 13.57 14.47 1.98
C LEU A 3 13.38 13.01 2.39
N HIS A 4 13.39 12.72 3.69
CA HIS A 4 13.36 11.34 4.20
C HIS A 4 11.96 10.86 4.62
N GLY A 5 10.92 11.60 4.25
CA GLY A 5 9.53 11.26 4.59
C GLY A 5 9.28 11.24 6.10
N ILE A 6 8.26 10.49 6.51
CA ILE A 6 7.92 10.27 7.92
C ILE A 6 8.70 9.05 8.43
N HIS A 7 9.24 9.14 9.64
CA HIS A 7 10.14 8.10 10.19
C HIS A 7 9.43 7.01 11.00
N ASN A 8 8.20 7.25 11.45
CA ASN A 8 7.46 6.35 12.34
C ASN A 8 5.99 6.26 11.91
N GLN A 9 5.34 5.17 12.27
CA GLN A 9 3.92 4.94 12.01
C GLN A 9 3.05 6.07 12.59
N ALA A 10 2.32 6.76 11.71
CA ALA A 10 1.43 7.85 12.11
C ALA A 10 0.18 7.32 12.84
N SER A 11 -0.43 8.12 13.70
CA SER A 11 -1.68 7.69 14.36
C SER A 11 -2.86 7.65 13.38
N VAL A 12 -2.90 8.62 12.46
CA VAL A 12 -3.87 8.72 11.36
C VAL A 12 -3.09 8.66 10.06
N GLY A 13 -3.60 7.91 9.10
CA GLY A 13 -2.98 7.71 7.81
C GLY A 13 -3.30 8.82 6.83
N PHE A 14 -2.63 8.77 5.69
CA PHE A 14 -2.90 9.67 4.57
C PHE A 14 -2.84 8.87 3.27
N LEU A 15 -3.79 9.13 2.38
CA LEU A 15 -3.80 8.65 1.00
C LEU A 15 -4.17 9.83 0.11
N SER A 16 -3.62 9.90 -1.10
CA SER A 16 -3.84 11.04 -1.98
C SER A 16 -4.19 10.61 -3.39
N LEU A 17 -5.13 11.34 -3.99
CA LEU A 17 -5.41 11.22 -5.42
C LEU A 17 -4.18 11.57 -6.25
N MET A 18 -3.35 12.52 -5.80
CA MET A 18 -2.11 12.89 -6.48
C MET A 18 -1.13 11.72 -6.60
N GLU A 19 -1.13 10.77 -5.65
CA GLU A 19 -0.32 9.56 -5.76
C GLU A 19 -0.83 8.63 -6.86
N SER A 20 -2.15 8.46 -6.97
CA SER A 20 -2.74 7.69 -8.07
C SER A 20 -2.41 8.29 -9.45
N LEU A 21 -2.24 9.62 -9.50
CA LEU A 21 -1.82 10.38 -10.69
C LEU A 21 -0.30 10.46 -10.86
N ARG A 22 0.48 9.77 -10.01
CA ARG A 22 1.95 9.73 -10.02
C ARG A 22 2.65 11.08 -9.80
N TYR A 23 1.97 12.07 -9.23
CA TYR A 23 2.57 13.36 -8.85
C TYR A 23 3.37 13.30 -7.54
N CYS A 24 3.04 12.35 -6.65
CA CYS A 24 3.77 12.12 -5.41
C CYS A 24 3.74 10.62 -5.03
N LYS A 25 4.54 10.23 -4.03
CA LYS A 25 4.52 8.90 -3.41
C LYS A 25 4.22 9.07 -1.94
N VAL A 26 3.20 8.38 -1.43
CA VAL A 26 2.86 8.37 -0.01
C VAL A 26 3.62 7.22 0.65
N GLY A 27 4.36 7.52 1.72
CA GLY A 27 5.19 6.54 2.42
C GLY A 27 4.37 5.47 3.18
N ALA A 28 4.96 4.29 3.37
CA ALA A 28 4.34 3.16 4.05
C ALA A 28 3.78 3.51 5.44
N PHE A 29 4.49 4.33 6.22
CA PHE A 29 4.05 4.76 7.56
C PHE A 29 2.79 5.65 7.58
N LEU A 30 2.41 6.24 6.44
CA LEU A 30 1.15 6.95 6.26
C LEU A 30 0.06 6.03 5.67
N LYS A 31 0.45 5.04 4.87
CA LYS A 31 -0.49 4.05 4.31
C LYS A 31 -0.92 3.02 5.36
N SER A 32 -0.07 2.69 6.31
CA SER A 32 -0.36 1.77 7.42
C SER A 32 -0.25 2.52 8.76
N PRO A 33 -1.20 3.41 9.09
CA PRO A 33 -1.22 4.14 10.38
C PRO A 33 -1.48 3.22 11.57
N LYS A 34 -1.50 3.73 12.82
CA LYS A 34 -1.81 2.93 14.02
C LYS A 34 -3.29 2.61 14.19
N PHE A 35 -4.16 3.46 13.65
CA PHE A 35 -5.61 3.29 13.69
C PHE A 35 -6.13 3.25 12.24
N PRO A 36 -7.16 2.43 11.92
CA PRO A 36 -7.71 2.28 10.56
C PRO A 36 -8.51 3.51 10.13
N ILE A 37 -7.85 4.66 10.12
CA ILE A 37 -8.36 5.99 9.80
C ILE A 37 -7.34 6.64 8.87
N TRP A 38 -7.80 7.06 7.71
CA TRP A 38 -6.99 7.72 6.69
C TRP A 38 -7.65 9.03 6.28
N ILE A 39 -6.84 10.07 6.15
CA ILE A 39 -7.25 11.28 5.44
C ILE A 39 -7.05 11.02 3.94
N LEU A 40 -8.11 11.21 3.16
CA LEU A 40 -8.05 11.18 1.70
C LEU A 40 -7.91 12.62 1.19
N GLY A 41 -6.81 12.90 0.49
CA GLY A 41 -6.57 14.20 -0.12
C GLY A 41 -6.88 14.25 -1.61
N SER A 42 -7.78 15.15 -2.00
CA SER A 42 -7.95 15.60 -3.39
C SER A 42 -7.10 16.85 -3.66
N GLU A 43 -7.28 17.45 -4.85
CA GLU A 43 -6.63 18.72 -5.20
C GLU A 43 -7.12 19.90 -4.35
N THR A 44 -8.37 19.87 -3.89
CA THR A 44 -9.05 21.02 -3.27
C THR A 44 -9.58 20.73 -1.87
N HIS A 45 -9.64 19.47 -1.45
CA HIS A 45 -10.36 19.10 -0.24
C HIS A 45 -9.78 17.86 0.46
N LEU A 46 -10.00 17.78 1.77
CA LEU A 46 -9.61 16.64 2.61
C LEU A 46 -10.85 15.98 3.18
N SER A 47 -10.95 14.66 3.04
CA SER A 47 -12.02 13.85 3.62
C SER A 47 -11.44 12.74 4.50
N VAL A 48 -12.29 12.09 5.29
CA VAL A 48 -11.90 11.02 6.20
C VAL A 48 -12.47 9.71 5.67
N PHE A 49 -11.62 8.70 5.56
CA PHE A 49 -11.98 7.32 5.30
C PHE A 49 -11.54 6.46 6.48
N PHE A 50 -12.40 5.59 6.98
CA PHE A 50 -12.06 4.71 8.08
C PHE A 50 -12.74 3.36 8.01
N ALA A 51 -12.15 2.39 8.68
CA ALA A 51 -12.67 1.05 8.90
C ALA A 51 -12.60 0.74 10.41
N LYS A 52 -13.07 -0.43 10.83
CA LYS A 52 -13.04 -0.84 12.25
C LYS A 52 -12.00 -1.93 12.52
N GLU A 53 -11.55 -2.59 11.46
CA GLU A 53 -10.70 -3.75 11.47
C GLU A 53 -9.25 -3.31 11.67
N MET A 54 -8.70 -3.61 12.85
CA MET A 54 -7.31 -3.26 13.18
C MET A 54 -6.28 -4.07 12.39
N CYS A 55 -6.65 -5.22 11.81
CA CYS A 55 -5.75 -5.99 10.94
C CYS A 55 -5.37 -5.23 9.66
N LEU A 56 -6.18 -4.24 9.24
CA LEU A 56 -5.88 -3.37 8.08
C LEU A 56 -4.68 -2.43 8.30
N VAL A 57 -4.28 -2.29 9.56
CA VAL A 57 -3.26 -1.36 10.05
C VAL A 57 -2.21 -2.04 10.92
N ALA A 58 -2.02 -3.35 10.72
CA ALA A 58 -0.97 -4.10 11.38
C ALA A 58 0.41 -3.41 11.20
N PRO A 59 1.32 -3.56 12.16
CA PRO A 59 2.71 -3.15 11.99
C PRO A 59 3.28 -3.72 10.69
N GLU A 60 4.19 -2.98 10.06
CA GLU A 60 4.86 -3.38 8.81
C GLU A 60 5.36 -4.83 8.94
N SER A 61 4.86 -5.71 8.07
CA SER A 61 5.29 -7.10 8.08
C SER A 61 6.74 -7.20 7.60
N PRO A 62 7.47 -8.29 7.92
CA PRO A 62 8.82 -8.51 7.38
C PRO A 62 8.89 -8.39 5.85
N SER A 63 7.86 -8.83 5.12
CA SER A 63 7.81 -8.72 3.66
C SER A 63 7.55 -7.29 3.16
N GLU A 64 6.74 -6.50 3.89
CA GLU A 64 6.52 -5.09 3.59
C GLU A 64 7.79 -4.27 3.86
N GLN A 65 8.50 -4.56 4.97
CA GLN A 65 9.80 -3.99 5.26
C GLN A 65 10.81 -4.36 4.17
N ALA A 66 10.85 -5.62 3.76
CA ALA A 66 11.68 -6.11 2.65
C ALA A 66 11.42 -5.35 1.36
N ARG A 67 10.15 -5.18 0.99
CA ARG A 67 9.74 -4.40 -0.18
C ARG A 67 10.19 -2.94 -0.07
N ARG A 68 10.02 -2.31 1.09
CA ARG A 68 10.44 -0.92 1.31
C ARG A 68 11.94 -0.76 1.19
N VAL A 69 12.72 -1.66 1.80
CA VAL A 69 14.19 -1.64 1.68
C VAL A 69 14.60 -1.86 0.23
N PHE A 70 14.04 -2.86 -0.45
CA PHE A 70 14.29 -3.13 -1.86
C PHE A 70 14.03 -1.90 -2.73
N GLN A 71 12.91 -1.20 -2.52
CA GLN A 71 12.57 0.05 -3.22
C GLN A 71 13.56 1.19 -2.97
N THR A 72 14.36 1.18 -1.89
CA THR A 72 15.43 2.18 -1.73
C THR A 72 16.59 1.97 -2.70
N PHE A 73 16.71 0.77 -3.26
CA PHE A 73 17.70 0.39 -4.28
C PHE A 73 17.12 0.37 -5.70
N ASP A 74 15.80 0.56 -5.85
CA ASP A 74 15.07 0.72 -7.12
C ASP A 74 14.48 2.14 -7.22
N PRO A 75 15.30 3.16 -7.55
CA PRO A 75 14.85 4.55 -7.58
C PRO A 75 13.81 4.84 -8.67
N GLU A 76 13.70 3.96 -9.67
CA GLU A 76 12.76 4.10 -10.79
C GLU A 76 11.43 3.35 -10.54
N ASP A 77 11.31 2.59 -9.44
CA ASP A 77 10.12 1.79 -9.08
C ASP A 77 9.75 0.78 -10.19
N ASN A 78 10.76 0.25 -10.88
CA ASN A 78 10.61 -0.69 -11.99
C ASN A 78 10.30 -2.13 -11.51
N GLY A 79 10.44 -2.42 -10.21
CA GLY A 79 10.22 -3.72 -9.61
C GLY A 79 11.41 -4.67 -9.68
N PHE A 80 12.61 -4.16 -9.98
CA PHE A 80 13.84 -4.94 -10.04
C PHE A 80 15.07 -4.11 -9.65
N ILE A 81 16.13 -4.81 -9.24
CA ILE A 81 17.46 -4.21 -8.95
C ILE A 81 18.56 -5.00 -9.69
N PRO A 82 19.70 -4.38 -10.00
CA PRO A 82 20.89 -5.12 -10.43
C PRO A 82 21.35 -6.15 -9.40
N ASP A 83 21.84 -7.30 -9.84
CA ASP A 83 22.36 -8.37 -8.98
C ASP A 83 23.51 -7.89 -8.06
N SER A 84 24.28 -6.90 -8.50
CA SER A 84 25.35 -6.25 -7.73
C SER A 84 24.86 -5.59 -6.43
N LEU A 85 23.59 -5.18 -6.37
CA LEU A 85 23.01 -4.57 -5.16
C LEU A 85 22.40 -5.60 -4.20
N LEU A 86 22.26 -6.86 -4.61
CA LEU A 86 21.60 -7.89 -3.79
C LEU A 86 22.25 -8.04 -2.42
N GLU A 87 23.59 -8.01 -2.34
CA GLU A 87 24.31 -8.10 -1.07
C GLU A 87 23.95 -6.94 -0.12
N GLU A 88 23.86 -5.73 -0.64
CA GLU A 88 23.51 -4.54 0.16
C GLU A 88 22.05 -4.60 0.65
N VAL A 89 21.13 -5.10 -0.18
CA VAL A 89 19.73 -5.31 0.19
C VAL A 89 19.61 -6.34 1.30
N MET A 90 20.31 -7.47 1.19
CA MET A 90 20.29 -8.53 2.20
C MET A 90 20.86 -8.05 3.53
N LYS A 91 21.97 -7.29 3.51
CA LYS A 91 22.53 -6.64 4.71
C LYS A 91 21.57 -5.65 5.34
N ALA A 92 20.91 -4.82 4.54
CA ALA A 92 19.93 -3.85 5.02
C ALA A 92 18.69 -4.50 5.64
N LEU A 93 18.41 -5.76 5.30
CA LEU A 93 17.33 -6.57 5.85
C LEU A 93 17.76 -7.51 6.98
N ASP A 94 19.02 -7.44 7.41
CA ASP A 94 19.58 -8.33 8.43
C ASP A 94 19.43 -9.83 8.05
N LEU A 95 19.47 -10.12 6.75
CA LEU A 95 19.50 -11.47 6.20
C LEU A 95 20.94 -11.99 6.14
N VAL A 96 21.11 -13.31 6.06
CA VAL A 96 22.43 -13.93 5.88
C VAL A 96 23.06 -13.42 4.58
N SER A 97 24.19 -12.72 4.67
CA SER A 97 24.82 -12.04 3.52
C SER A 97 26.29 -12.46 3.34
N GLU A 98 26.58 -13.75 3.41
CA GLU A 98 27.94 -14.27 3.17
C GLU A 98 28.29 -14.18 1.67
N PRO A 99 29.30 -13.36 1.27
CA PRO A 99 29.46 -12.95 -0.13
C PRO A 99 29.80 -14.09 -1.08
N GLU A 100 30.67 -15.01 -0.66
CA GLU A 100 31.20 -16.05 -1.56
C GLU A 100 30.26 -17.24 -1.74
N TYR A 101 29.45 -17.56 -0.73
CA TYR A 101 28.64 -18.77 -0.71
C TYR A 101 27.15 -18.48 -0.85
N TYR A 102 26.57 -17.73 0.10
CA TYR A 102 25.12 -17.55 0.16
C TYR A 102 24.61 -16.52 -0.85
N VAL A 103 25.31 -15.39 -1.02
CA VAL A 103 24.91 -14.37 -2.00
C VAL A 103 24.99 -14.92 -3.43
N ASN A 104 26.07 -15.62 -3.79
CA ASN A 104 26.21 -16.24 -5.11
C ASN A 104 25.16 -17.32 -5.37
N LEU A 105 24.82 -18.13 -4.36
CA LEU A 105 23.73 -19.09 -4.44
C LEU A 105 22.39 -18.37 -4.71
N MET A 106 22.07 -17.32 -3.94
CA MET A 106 20.83 -16.56 -4.10
C MET A 106 20.75 -15.84 -5.44
N LYS A 107 21.88 -15.34 -5.98
CA LYS A 107 21.93 -14.80 -7.35
C LYS A 107 21.52 -15.85 -8.37
N SER A 108 22.05 -17.06 -8.26
CA SER A 108 21.68 -18.15 -9.19
C SER A 108 20.24 -18.62 -9.05
N THR A 109 19.66 -18.52 -7.85
CA THR A 109 18.25 -18.87 -7.59
C THR A 109 17.29 -17.79 -8.12
N LEU A 110 17.60 -16.52 -7.88
CA LEU A 110 16.73 -15.39 -8.20
C LEU A 110 16.85 -14.92 -9.66
N ASP A 111 17.99 -15.20 -10.31
CA ASP A 111 18.26 -14.91 -11.70
C ASP A 111 18.80 -16.16 -12.42
N PRO A 112 17.96 -17.20 -12.61
CA PRO A 112 18.38 -18.45 -13.24
C PRO A 112 18.77 -18.27 -14.73
N GLU A 113 18.31 -17.18 -15.36
CA GLU A 113 18.62 -16.85 -16.75
C GLU A 113 19.92 -16.04 -16.90
N GLY A 114 20.50 -15.54 -15.80
CA GLY A 114 21.73 -14.77 -15.80
C GLY A 114 21.59 -13.41 -16.48
N LEU A 115 20.43 -12.77 -16.35
CA LEU A 115 20.12 -11.45 -16.92
C LEU A 115 20.83 -10.30 -16.17
N GLY A 116 21.39 -10.57 -14.99
CA GLY A 116 22.03 -9.59 -14.11
C GLY A 116 21.03 -8.76 -13.30
N ILE A 117 19.78 -9.21 -13.18
CA ILE A 117 18.70 -8.50 -12.47
C ILE A 117 18.00 -9.42 -11.47
N VAL A 118 17.60 -8.84 -10.33
CA VAL A 118 16.78 -9.51 -9.31
C VAL A 118 15.42 -8.84 -9.29
N LEU A 119 14.37 -9.62 -9.49
CA LEU A 119 12.99 -9.16 -9.43
C LEU A 119 12.47 -9.14 -7.99
N LEU A 120 11.66 -8.13 -7.64
CA LEU A 120 11.08 -7.99 -6.30
C LEU A 120 10.18 -9.19 -5.92
N ALA A 121 9.34 -9.67 -6.84
CA ALA A 121 8.37 -10.73 -6.53
C ALA A 121 9.05 -12.08 -6.21
N PRO A 122 9.98 -12.60 -7.03
CA PRO A 122 10.80 -13.76 -6.67
C PRO A 122 11.60 -13.57 -5.37
N PHE A 123 12.17 -12.38 -5.15
CA PHE A 123 12.89 -12.07 -3.91
C PHE A 123 11.99 -12.22 -2.67
N LEU A 124 10.78 -11.64 -2.70
CA LEU A 124 9.85 -11.77 -1.59
C LEU A 124 9.37 -13.22 -1.39
N LEU A 125 9.16 -13.98 -2.47
CA LEU A 125 8.74 -15.37 -2.38
C LEU A 125 9.81 -16.26 -1.73
N GLU A 126 11.08 -16.03 -2.09
CA GLU A 126 12.20 -16.83 -1.57
C GLU A 126 12.47 -16.56 -0.09
N PHE A 127 12.49 -15.29 0.32
CA PHE A 127 12.86 -14.91 1.70
C PHE A 127 11.66 -14.80 2.65
N PHE A 128 10.43 -14.64 2.13
CA PHE A 128 9.23 -14.40 2.92
C PHE A 128 8.00 -15.20 2.39
N PRO A 129 8.07 -16.55 2.29
CA PRO A 129 7.06 -17.37 1.61
C PRO A 129 5.69 -17.43 2.32
N ASP A 130 5.65 -17.42 3.66
CA ASP A 130 4.45 -17.74 4.45
C ASP A 130 3.60 -16.51 4.85
N GLN A 131 3.60 -15.44 4.04
CA GLN A 131 2.98 -14.19 4.45
C GLN A 131 1.54 -14.07 3.97
N ASP A 132 0.63 -14.58 4.79
CA ASP A 132 -0.78 -14.21 4.73
C ASP A 132 -0.91 -12.76 5.24
N THR A 133 -1.45 -11.85 4.42
CA THR A 133 -1.52 -10.42 4.79
C THR A 133 -2.42 -10.18 6.02
N GLY A 134 -3.24 -11.17 6.40
CA GLY A 134 -4.22 -11.06 7.48
C GLY A 134 -5.33 -10.06 7.18
N ILE A 135 -5.35 -9.50 5.96
CA ILE A 135 -6.37 -8.59 5.47
C ILE A 135 -7.57 -9.44 5.05
N PRO A 136 -8.77 -9.18 5.59
CA PRO A 136 -9.95 -9.90 5.18
C PRO A 136 -10.33 -9.55 3.73
N ASP A 137 -10.84 -10.54 2.99
CA ASP A 137 -11.33 -10.36 1.61
C ASP A 137 -12.41 -9.27 1.50
N SER A 138 -13.13 -9.02 2.59
CA SER A 138 -14.09 -7.93 2.66
C SER A 138 -14.18 -7.33 4.06
N PHE A 139 -14.44 -6.02 4.12
CA PHE A 139 -14.62 -5.30 5.39
C PHE A 139 -15.53 -4.07 5.23
N PRO A 140 -16.29 -3.69 6.28
CA PRO A 140 -17.08 -2.47 6.29
C PRO A 140 -16.18 -1.23 6.28
N VAL A 141 -16.57 -0.24 5.48
CA VAL A 141 -15.86 1.02 5.35
C VAL A 141 -16.79 2.20 5.52
N TYR A 142 -16.22 3.32 5.91
CA TYR A 142 -16.94 4.54 6.20
C TYR A 142 -16.22 5.74 5.60
N HIS A 143 -16.97 6.65 4.99
CA HIS A 143 -16.45 7.90 4.44
C HIS A 143 -17.19 9.09 5.04
N TYR A 144 -16.43 10.05 5.54
CA TYR A 144 -16.93 11.33 6.00
C TYR A 144 -16.26 12.44 5.21
N ASN A 145 -17.05 13.17 4.42
CA ASN A 145 -16.51 14.18 3.53
C ASN A 145 -16.32 15.55 4.19
N GLY A 146 -16.82 15.81 5.40
CA GLY A 146 -16.57 17.07 6.11
C GLY A 146 -17.17 18.34 5.50
N LEU A 147 -17.95 18.25 4.41
CA LEU A 147 -18.58 19.42 3.78
C LEU A 147 -19.96 19.68 4.38
N LYS A 148 -20.29 20.95 4.62
CA LYS A 148 -21.61 21.35 5.17
C LYS A 148 -22.77 20.81 4.34
N GLN A 149 -22.62 20.79 3.01
CA GLN A 149 -23.65 20.30 2.08
C GLN A 149 -23.94 18.80 2.22
N SER A 150 -23.11 18.07 2.95
CA SER A 150 -23.21 16.63 3.14
C SER A 150 -23.61 16.25 4.57
N ASN A 151 -23.73 17.24 5.44
CA ASN A 151 -24.29 17.11 6.78
C ASN A 151 -25.77 17.51 6.71
N HIS A 152 -26.64 16.56 6.39
CA HIS A 152 -28.08 16.82 6.41
C HIS A 152 -28.55 17.07 7.84
N ASN A 153 -29.52 17.96 8.00
CA ASN A 153 -30.13 18.29 9.30
C ASN A 153 -29.12 18.74 10.38
N GLU A 154 -28.02 19.40 9.98
CA GLU A 154 -26.95 19.87 10.87
C GLU A 154 -26.26 18.74 11.69
N ARG A 155 -26.38 17.49 11.25
CA ARG A 155 -25.72 16.35 11.87
C ARG A 155 -24.55 15.88 11.02
N VAL A 156 -23.49 15.48 11.71
CA VAL A 156 -22.35 14.81 11.08
C VAL A 156 -22.83 13.45 10.58
N GLU A 157 -22.86 13.28 9.27
CA GLU A 157 -23.26 12.04 8.61
C GLU A 157 -22.07 11.46 7.85
N TYR A 158 -21.87 10.15 7.98
CA TYR A 158 -20.91 9.39 7.18
C TYR A 158 -21.65 8.42 6.27
N VAL A 159 -21.05 8.09 5.13
CA VAL A 159 -21.54 7.08 4.21
C VAL A 159 -20.87 5.76 4.54
N GLN A 160 -21.65 4.69 4.66
CA GLN A 160 -21.14 3.34 4.85
C GLN A 160 -21.03 2.60 3.51
N GLY A 161 -20.07 1.71 3.41
CA GLY A 161 -19.94 0.75 2.31
C GLY A 161 -19.25 -0.53 2.75
N THR A 162 -18.99 -1.38 1.78
CA THR A 162 -18.18 -2.59 1.92
C THR A 162 -17.02 -2.51 0.94
N ALA A 163 -15.80 -2.65 1.44
CA ALA A 163 -14.62 -2.87 0.62
C ALA A 163 -14.47 -4.37 0.34
N LEU A 164 -14.11 -4.70 -0.89
CA LEU A 164 -13.67 -6.03 -1.31
C LEU A 164 -12.20 -5.91 -1.71
N VAL A 165 -11.31 -6.67 -1.08
CA VAL A 165 -9.89 -6.72 -1.41
C VAL A 165 -9.61 -8.14 -1.88
N LEU A 166 -9.64 -8.33 -3.20
CA LEU A 166 -9.34 -9.60 -3.82
C LEU A 166 -7.83 -9.66 -4.04
N GLY A 167 -7.11 -10.51 -3.30
CA GLY A 167 -5.65 -10.54 -3.17
C GLY A 167 -4.83 -10.22 -4.44
N PHE A 168 -4.51 -11.23 -5.26
CA PHE A 168 -3.65 -11.09 -6.45
C PHE A 168 -4.38 -11.38 -7.77
N GLU A 169 -5.69 -11.62 -7.73
CA GLU A 169 -6.49 -11.94 -8.91
C GLU A 169 -7.34 -10.73 -9.33
N ASP A 170 -7.49 -10.53 -10.64
CA ASP A 170 -8.32 -9.46 -11.21
C ASP A 170 -9.77 -9.62 -10.73
N PRO A 171 -10.37 -8.59 -10.10
CA PRO A 171 -11.73 -8.68 -9.60
C PRO A 171 -12.74 -9.09 -10.68
N MET A 172 -13.49 -10.17 -10.44
CA MET A 172 -14.67 -10.51 -11.26
C MET A 172 -15.74 -9.40 -11.20
N VAL A 173 -15.76 -8.63 -10.11
CA VAL A 173 -16.66 -7.49 -9.90
C VAL A 173 -15.86 -6.22 -10.03
N ARG A 174 -16.23 -5.34 -10.96
CA ARG A 174 -15.64 -4.00 -11.10
C ARG A 174 -16.68 -2.94 -10.82
N THR A 175 -16.45 -2.16 -9.79
CA THR A 175 -17.22 -0.97 -9.43
C THR A 175 -16.68 0.27 -10.14
N ASP A 176 -17.48 1.33 -10.16
CA ASP A 176 -17.13 2.60 -10.79
C ASP A 176 -15.77 3.14 -10.34
N ASP A 177 -15.04 3.71 -11.29
CA ASP A 177 -13.72 4.30 -11.03
C ASP A 177 -13.85 5.69 -10.38
N THR A 178 -14.09 5.67 -9.08
CA THR A 178 -14.30 6.88 -8.27
C THR A 178 -12.97 7.45 -7.73
N PRO A 179 -12.89 8.76 -7.45
CA PRO A 179 -11.70 9.35 -6.83
C PRO A 179 -11.31 8.68 -5.49
N VAL A 180 -12.32 8.28 -4.69
CA VAL A 180 -12.12 7.53 -3.43
C VAL A 180 -11.45 6.18 -3.73
N LYS A 181 -11.97 5.42 -4.70
CA LYS A 181 -11.39 4.14 -5.14
C LYS A 181 -9.95 4.31 -5.59
N ARG A 182 -9.65 5.28 -6.45
CA ARG A 182 -8.27 5.55 -6.92
C ARG A 182 -7.29 5.85 -5.79
N CYS A 183 -7.72 6.61 -4.78
CA CYS A 183 -6.89 6.84 -3.59
C CYS A 183 -6.60 5.53 -2.85
N LEU A 184 -7.61 4.71 -2.63
CA LEU A 184 -7.48 3.45 -1.89
C LEU A 184 -6.68 2.40 -2.66
N GLN A 185 -6.73 2.42 -3.98
CA GLN A 185 -5.93 1.55 -4.86
C GLN A 185 -4.41 1.75 -4.71
N THR A 186 -3.98 2.92 -4.21
CA THR A 186 -2.56 3.15 -3.90
C THR A 186 -2.06 2.34 -2.69
N LYS A 187 -2.99 1.83 -1.87
CA LYS A 187 -2.72 0.92 -0.74
C LYS A 187 -3.17 -0.51 -1.06
N TRP A 188 -4.35 -0.67 -1.64
CA TRP A 188 -4.95 -1.96 -1.98
C TRP A 188 -5.22 -2.02 -3.48
N PRO A 189 -4.27 -2.47 -4.31
CA PRO A 189 -4.34 -2.35 -5.78
C PRO A 189 -5.65 -2.85 -6.41
N TYR A 190 -6.21 -3.93 -5.86
CA TYR A 190 -7.41 -4.60 -6.37
C TYR A 190 -8.65 -4.37 -5.48
N ILE A 191 -8.73 -3.21 -4.81
CA ILE A 191 -9.89 -2.86 -3.99
C ILE A 191 -11.10 -2.44 -4.83
N GLU A 192 -12.26 -2.95 -4.44
CA GLU A 192 -13.56 -2.59 -4.98
C GLU A 192 -14.47 -2.08 -3.86
N LEU A 193 -15.34 -1.10 -4.16
CA LEU A 193 -16.14 -0.39 -3.15
C LEU A 193 -17.63 -0.43 -3.47
N LEU A 194 -18.40 -1.02 -2.56
CA LEU A 194 -19.85 -1.12 -2.64
C LEU A 194 -20.47 -0.21 -1.57
N TRP A 195 -20.85 1.00 -1.96
CA TRP A 195 -21.50 1.97 -1.07
C TRP A 195 -22.97 1.62 -0.84
N THR A 196 -23.50 1.91 0.35
CA THR A 196 -24.93 1.70 0.64
C THR A 196 -25.84 2.74 -0.02
N THR A 197 -25.27 3.81 -0.57
CA THR A 197 -25.97 4.90 -1.25
C THR A 197 -25.96 4.71 -2.76
N GLU A 198 -26.97 5.23 -3.47
CA GLU A 198 -27.04 5.17 -4.94
C GLU A 198 -25.87 5.88 -5.63
N ARG A 199 -25.28 6.88 -4.97
CA ARG A 199 -24.12 7.63 -5.45
C ARG A 199 -22.93 7.35 -4.55
N SER A 200 -21.76 7.24 -5.16
CA SER A 200 -20.50 7.14 -4.45
C SER A 200 -20.13 8.47 -3.76
N PRO A 201 -19.41 8.43 -2.63
CA PRO A 201 -18.96 9.64 -1.95
C PRO A 201 -17.99 10.45 -2.82
N SER A 202 -18.14 11.77 -2.81
CA SER A 202 -17.22 12.68 -3.50
C SER A 202 -15.99 12.98 -2.65
N LEU A 203 -14.86 13.23 -3.29
CA LEU A 203 -13.69 13.84 -2.66
C LEU A 203 -13.67 15.37 -2.78
N ASN A 204 -14.72 15.96 -3.37
CA ASN A 204 -14.90 17.39 -3.64
C ASN A 204 -16.32 17.86 -3.29
#